data_AF-A0A6B3GR01-F1
#
_entry.id   AF-A0A6B3GR01-F1
#
_cell.length_a   1.000
_cell.length_b   1.000
_cell.length_c   1.000
_cell.angle_alpha   90.00
_cell.angle_beta   90.00
_cell.angle_gamma   90.00
#
_symmetry.space_group_name_H-M   'P 1'
#
loop_
_entity.id
_entity.type
_entity.pdbx_description
1 polymer ?
#
loop_
_entity_poly.entity_id
_entity_poly.type
_entity_poly.pdbx_seq_one_letter_code
_entity_poly.pdbx_strand_id
1 'polypeptide(L)' 'LPTVRGLVVGRSLLYPVDGDVTLAVDTAVSLLRTGKEGP' A
#
# COMPACT_ATOMS: atom_id res chain seq x y z
N LEU A 1 -0.31 -7.03 -20.97
CA LEU A 1 -1.07 -7.40 -19.74
C LEU A 1 -0.36 -6.76 -18.55
N PRO A 2 -1.04 -6.05 -17.64
CA PRO A 2 -0.38 -5.48 -16.47
C PRO A 2 0.13 -6.63 -15.59
N THR A 3 1.44 -6.66 -15.37
CA THR A 3 2.12 -7.74 -14.63
C THR A 3 1.86 -7.65 -13.13
N VAL A 4 1.44 -6.49 -12.62
CA VAL A 4 1.18 -6.24 -11.21
C VAL A 4 -0.33 -6.32 -10.93
N ARG A 5 -0.71 -7.16 -9.96
CA ARG A 5 -2.11 -7.36 -9.56
C ARG A 5 -2.47 -6.75 -8.19
N GLY A 6 -1.46 -6.42 -7.38
CA GLY A 6 -1.65 -5.91 -6.03
C GLY A 6 -0.35 -5.69 -5.27
N LEU A 7 -0.48 -5.38 -3.97
CA LEU A 7 0.61 -5.13 -3.04
C LEU A 7 0.46 -6.12 -1.87
N VAL A 8 1.56 -6.75 -1.46
CA VAL A 8 1.62 -7.58 -0.25
C VAL A 8 2.53 -6.89 0.74
N VAL A 9 1.99 -6.58 1.93
CA VAL A 9 2.67 -5.80 2.97
C VAL A 9 2.61 -6.57 4.28
N GLY A 10 3.76 -6.72 4.94
CA GLY A 10 3.93 -7.52 6.16
C GLY A 10 4.21 -6.65 7.39
N ARG A 11 5.32 -6.94 8.09
CA ARG A 11 5.70 -6.30 9.36
C ARG A 11 5.74 -4.77 9.31
N SER A 12 6.03 -4.17 8.16
CA SER A 12 6.09 -2.71 8.01
C SER A 12 4.75 -2.00 8.22
N LEU A 13 3.61 -2.68 8.02
CA LEU A 13 2.30 -2.14 8.37
C LEU A 13 1.85 -2.55 9.78
N LEU A 14 2.32 -3.69 10.30
CA LEU A 14 2.00 -4.12 11.67
C LEU A 14 2.76 -3.30 12.72
N TYR A 15 3.96 -2.80 12.37
CA TYR A 15 4.85 -2.04 13.24
C TYR A 15 5.51 -0.89 12.46
N PRO A 16 4.73 0.14 12.10
CA PRO A 16 5.29 1.29 11.39
C PRO A 16 6.24 2.07 12.31
N VAL A 17 7.21 2.75 11.72
CA VAL A 17 8.30 3.43 12.45
C VAL A 17 7.78 4.55 13.37
N ASP A 18 6.67 5.16 12.98
CA ASP A 18 5.94 6.20 13.71
C ASP A 18 4.85 5.62 14.64
N GLY A 19 4.63 4.31 14.60
CA GLY A 19 3.62 3.60 15.40
C GLY A 19 2.18 3.76 14.89
N ASP A 20 1.94 4.51 13.81
CA ASP A 20 0.60 4.73 13.26
C ASP A 20 0.26 3.77 12.12
N VAL A 21 -0.43 2.69 12.47
CA VAL A 21 -0.88 1.67 11.50
C VAL A 21 -1.92 2.22 10.54
N THR A 22 -2.77 3.16 10.98
CA THR A 22 -3.85 3.71 10.16
C THR A 22 -3.28 4.54 9.01
N LEU A 23 -2.35 5.45 9.31
CA LEU A 23 -1.67 6.24 8.28
C LEU A 23 -0.87 5.36 7.30
N ALA A 24 -0.22 4.31 7.82
CA ALA A 24 0.55 3.39 7.00
C ALA A 24 -0.35 2.61 6.01
N VAL A 25 -1.53 2.17 6.45
CA VAL A 25 -2.53 1.50 5.59
C VAL A 25 -3.10 2.45 4.55
N ASP A 26 -3.47 3.67 4.93
CA ASP A 26 -4.02 4.67 4.00
C ASP A 26 -3.04 5.00 2.87
N THR A 27 -1.75 5.12 3.20
CA THR A 27 -0.68 5.33 2.22
C THR A 27 -0.59 4.17 1.24
N ALA A 28 -0.57 2.94 1.73
CA ALA A 28 -0.49 1.73 0.89
C ALA A 28 -1.70 1.61 -0.06
N VAL A 29 -2.91 1.93 0.44
CA VAL A 29 -4.14 1.92 -0.37
C VAL A 29 -4.09 3.00 -1.46
N SER A 30 -3.60 4.21 -1.14
CA SER A 30 -3.46 5.30 -2.10
C SER A 30 -2.54 4.91 -3.27
N LEU A 31 -1.38 4.30 -2.98
CA LEU A 31 -0.44 3.83 -3.99
C LEU A 31 -1.05 2.74 -4.89
N LEU A 32 -1.81 1.82 -4.29
CA LEU A 32 -2.52 0.77 -5.02
C LEU A 32 -3.61 1.30 -5.96
N ARG A 33 -4.28 2.39 -5.60
CA ARG A 33 -5.31 3.03 -6.44
C ARG A 33 -4.68 3.76 -7.62
N THR A 34 -3.61 4.52 -7.38
CA THR A 34 -2.81 5.14 -8.47
C THR A 34 -2.31 4.10 -9.48
N GLY A 35 -1.88 2.92 -9.04
CA GLY A 35 -1.45 1.85 -9.95
C GLY A 35 -2.58 1.14 -10.70
N LYS A 36 -3.84 1.29 -10.26
CA LYS A 36 -5.03 0.78 -10.96
C LYS A 36 -5.58 1.75 -11.99
N GLU A 37 -5.35 3.05 -11.80
CA GLU A 37 -5.70 4.13 -12.72
C GLU A 37 -4.54 4.38 -13.68
N GLY A 38 -4.27 3.41 -14.57
CA GLY A 38 -3.35 3.63 -15.70
C GLY A 38 -4.02 4.44 -16.82
N PRO A 39 -3.26 5.05 -17.75
CA PRO A 39 -3.83 5.59 -19.00
C PRO A 39 -4.49 4.51 -19.85
#